data_AF-A0A1M7R491-F1
#
_entry.id   AF-A0A1M7R491-F1
#
_cell.length_a   1.000
_cell.length_b   1.000
_cell.length_c   1.000
_cell.angle_alpha   90.00
_cell.angle_beta   90.00
_cell.angle_gamma   90.00
#
_symmetry.space_group_name_H-M   'P 1'
#
loop_
_entity.id
_entity.type
_entity.pdbx_description
1 polymer ?
#
loop_
_entity_poly.entity_id
_entity_poly.type
_entity_poly.pdbx_seq_one_letter_code
_entity_poly.pdbx_strand_id
1 'polypeptide(L)'
;MSPVLTAQIDQLYKTVYGRSADRYEQAVFVQTLAKQQDKLKSTAAGADDEDDDAKGSEAKAVKGKKAEPSLNPARAAAFVDLVHAVANSNEFTYRF
;
A
#
# COMPACT_ATOMS: atom_id res chain seq x y z
N MET A 1 -22.30 -0.38 -2.12
CA MET A 1 -20.98 -1.00 -1.84
C MET A 1 -20.82 -2.16 -2.81
N SER A 2 -19.70 -2.28 -3.54
CA SER A 2 -19.56 -3.35 -4.53
C SER A 2 -19.34 -4.70 -3.82
N PRO A 3 -19.95 -5.80 -4.30
CA PRO A 3 -19.82 -7.11 -3.65
C PRO A 3 -18.38 -7.62 -3.65
N VAL A 4 -17.61 -7.24 -4.67
CA VAL A 4 -16.17 -7.56 -4.77
C VAL A 4 -15.36 -6.87 -3.68
N LEU A 5 -15.62 -5.60 -3.40
CA LEU A 5 -14.89 -4.84 -2.38
C LEU A 5 -15.17 -5.39 -0.97
N THR A 6 -16.42 -5.75 -0.68
CA THR A 6 -16.78 -6.38 0.60
C THR A 6 -16.03 -7.70 0.80
N ALA A 7 -15.97 -8.55 -0.24
CA ALA A 7 -15.22 -9.80 -0.17
C ALA A 7 -13.73 -9.59 0.08
N GLN A 8 -13.13 -8.55 -0.51
CA GLN A 8 -11.72 -8.20 -0.29
C GLN A 8 -11.48 -7.72 1.15
N ILE A 9 -12.36 -6.88 1.69
CA ILE A 9 -12.28 -6.42 3.08
C ILE A 9 -12.41 -7.61 4.03
N ASP A 10 -13.32 -8.54 3.77
CA ASP A 10 -13.48 -9.74 4.60
C ASP A 10 -12.25 -10.66 4.54
N GLN A 11 -11.62 -10.83 3.38
CA GLN A 11 -10.38 -11.61 3.25
C GLN A 11 -9.23 -10.94 4.02
N LEU A 12 -9.12 -9.61 3.97
CA LEU A 12 -8.14 -8.86 4.72
C LEU A 12 -8.34 -9.06 6.24
N TYR A 13 -9.57 -8.88 6.72
CA TYR A 13 -9.89 -9.05 8.13
C TYR A 13 -9.65 -10.48 8.63
N LYS A 14 -9.96 -11.49 7.80
CA LYS A 14 -9.65 -12.89 8.13
C LYS A 14 -8.15 -13.13 8.23
N THR A 15 -7.36 -12.51 7.36
CA THR A 15 -5.90 -12.68 7.36
C THR A 15 -5.25 -12.00 8.57
N VAL A 16 -5.68 -10.79 8.91
CA VAL A 16 -5.05 -9.98 9.97
C VAL A 16 -5.59 -10.31 11.37
N TYR A 17 -6.91 -10.55 11.48
CA TYR A 17 -7.60 -10.70 12.75
C TYR A 17 -8.23 -12.08 12.94
N GLY A 18 -8.16 -12.98 11.95
CA GLY A 18 -8.76 -14.31 12.04
C GLY A 18 -10.30 -14.33 12.01
N ARG A 19 -10.96 -13.19 11.79
CA ARG A 19 -12.42 -13.06 11.74
C ARG A 19 -12.90 -12.21 10.57
N SER A 20 -14.18 -12.29 10.24
CA SER A 20 -14.80 -11.42 9.23
C SER A 20 -15.02 -10.01 9.80
N ALA A 21 -15.01 -9.00 8.93
CA ALA A 21 -15.30 -7.62 9.32
C ALA A 21 -16.78 -7.47 9.66
N ASP A 22 -17.10 -6.69 10.70
CA ASP A 22 -18.49 -6.32 10.96
C ASP A 22 -18.96 -5.17 10.04
N ARG A 23 -20.27 -4.87 10.07
CA ARG A 23 -20.87 -3.84 9.20
C ARG A 23 -20.32 -2.43 9.46
N TYR A 24 -19.98 -2.10 10.69
CA TYR A 24 -19.40 -0.80 11.05
C TYR A 24 -17.94 -0.72 10.62
N GLU A 25 -17.17 -1.78 10.85
CA GLU A 25 -15.77 -1.91 10.42
C GLU A 25 -15.63 -1.76 8.90
N GLN A 26 -16.49 -2.43 8.13
CA GLN A 26 -16.53 -2.29 6.68
C GLN A 26 -16.80 -0.85 6.25
N ALA A 27 -17.75 -0.17 6.90
CA ALA A 27 -18.09 1.22 6.57
C ALA A 27 -16.94 2.18 6.89
N VAL A 28 -16.29 2.01 8.05
CA VAL A 28 -15.13 2.81 8.45
C VAL A 28 -13.98 2.60 7.48
N PHE A 29 -13.70 1.35 7.09
CA PHE A 29 -12.62 1.04 6.15
C PHE A 29 -12.82 1.68 4.78
N VAL A 30 -14.05 1.69 4.26
CA VAL A 30 -14.33 2.38 2.99
C VAL A 30 -14.18 3.90 3.14
N GLN A 31 -14.61 4.46 4.26
CA GLN A 31 -14.45 5.89 4.51
C GLN A 31 -12.98 6.30 4.64
N THR A 32 -12.14 5.48 5.28
CA THR A 32 -10.70 5.76 5.38
C THR A 32 -10.02 5.67 4.02
N LEU A 33 -10.38 4.68 3.19
CA LEU A 33 -9.88 4.60 1.81
C LEU A 33 -10.24 5.84 0.99
N ALA A 34 -11.48 6.33 1.06
CA ALA A 34 -11.88 7.56 0.38
C ALA A 34 -11.05 8.77 0.85
N LYS A 35 -10.89 8.94 2.17
CA LYS A 35 -10.07 10.00 2.77
C LYS A 35 -8.60 9.91 2.33
N GLN A 36 -8.03 8.71 2.22
CA GLN A 36 -6.66 8.52 1.77
C GLN A 36 -6.49 8.85 0.29
N GLN A 37 -7.46 8.46 -0.56
CA GLN A 37 -7.45 8.80 -1.98
C GLN A 37 -7.52 10.32 -2.19
N ASP A 38 -8.32 11.02 -1.39
CA ASP A 38 -8.41 12.49 -1.45
C ASP A 38 -7.11 13.15 -1.00
N LYS A 39 -6.49 12.66 0.09
CA LYS A 39 -5.17 13.14 0.54
C LYS A 39 -4.10 12.97 -0.54
N LEU A 40 -4.01 11.78 -1.14
CA LEU A 40 -3.02 11.49 -2.18
C LEU A 40 -3.21 12.37 -3.42
N LYS A 41 -4.46 12.66 -3.82
CA LYS A 41 -4.75 13.59 -4.90
C LYS A 41 -4.38 15.03 -4.55
N SER A 42 -4.62 15.46 -3.32
CA SER A 42 -4.24 16.81 -2.87
C SER A 42 -2.72 16.99 -2.74
N THR A 43 -1.99 15.96 -2.30
CA THR A 43 -0.52 16.00 -2.24
C THR A 43 0.13 15.90 -3.62
N ALA A 44 -0.49 15.18 -4.56
CA ALA A 44 -0.03 15.15 -5.96
C ALA A 44 -0.29 16.47 -6.71
N ALA A 45 -1.17 17.33 -6.20
CA ALA A 45 -1.47 18.66 -6.75
C ALA A 45 -0.69 19.80 -6.06
N GLY A 46 0.15 19.49 -5.07
CA GLY A 46 0.91 20.47 -4.27
C GLY A 46 2.42 20.22 -4.29
N ALA A 47 2.97 19.77 -5.42
CA ALA A 47 4.42 19.70 -5.62
C ALA A 47 4.94 21.06 -6.11
N ASP A 48 4.87 22.06 -5.24
CA ASP A 48 5.63 23.32 -5.29
C ASP A 48 5.83 23.73 -3.82
N ASP A 49 6.86 23.18 -3.19
CA ASP A 49 7.76 23.85 -2.23
C ASP A 49 8.73 22.81 -1.64
N GLU A 50 9.94 22.83 -2.21
CA GLU A 50 11.26 22.72 -1.58
C GLU A 50 11.41 21.82 -0.32
N ASP A 51 11.77 20.55 -0.56
CA ASP A 51 12.77 19.86 0.26
C ASP A 51 13.72 19.10 -0.70
N ASP A 52 14.95 19.61 -0.76
CA ASP A 52 16.10 19.05 -1.45
C ASP A 52 16.60 17.77 -0.72
N ASP A 53 17.38 16.95 -1.43
CA ASP A 53 18.01 15.69 -0.99
C ASP A 53 17.13 14.43 -0.80
N ALA A 54 16.82 13.76 -1.91
CA ALA A 54 17.26 12.35 -2.12
C ALA A 54 16.85 11.81 -3.50
N LYS A 55 17.72 12.05 -4.48
CA LYS A 55 18.03 11.20 -5.64
C LYS A 55 16.88 10.39 -6.24
N GLY A 56 16.26 10.99 -7.26
CA GLY A 56 15.68 10.25 -8.37
C GLY A 56 16.65 9.20 -8.87
N SER A 57 16.34 7.93 -8.61
CA SER A 57 17.04 6.82 -9.23
C SER A 57 16.30 6.51 -10.53
N GLU A 58 16.77 7.17 -11.59
CA GLU A 58 16.45 6.89 -12.97
C GLU A 58 16.53 5.38 -13.22
N ALA A 59 15.38 4.74 -13.43
CA ALA A 59 15.34 3.40 -13.95
C ALA A 59 15.85 3.44 -15.39
N LYS A 60 17.15 3.19 -15.57
CA LYS A 60 17.75 2.87 -16.86
C LYS A 60 16.89 1.81 -17.54
N ALA A 61 16.20 2.22 -18.61
CA ALA A 61 15.48 1.34 -19.48
C ALA A 61 16.45 0.35 -20.13
N VAL A 62 16.53 -0.87 -19.59
CA VAL A 62 17.17 -2.00 -20.26
C VAL A 62 16.26 -2.43 -21.39
N LYS A 63 16.63 -2.00 -22.59
CA LYS A 63 16.00 -2.36 -23.86
C LYS A 63 16.17 -3.88 -24.07
N GLY A 64 15.05 -4.60 -24.06
CA GLY A 64 14.98 -5.97 -24.55
C GLY A 64 14.68 -7.00 -23.47
N LYS A 65 13.38 -7.20 -23.21
CA LYS A 65 12.78 -8.52 -22.92
C LYS A 65 11.29 -8.42 -23.20
N LYS A 66 10.74 -9.53 -23.69
CA LYS A 66 9.36 -9.70 -24.17
C LYS A 66 8.35 -9.15 -23.15
N ALA A 67 7.20 -8.68 -23.65
CA ALA A 67 6.12 -8.11 -22.86
C ALA A 67 5.67 -9.05 -21.73
N GLU A 68 6.33 -8.93 -20.59
CA GLU A 68 5.81 -9.39 -19.31
C GLU A 68 4.79 -8.37 -18.81
N PRO A 69 3.77 -8.80 -18.05
CA PRO A 69 2.77 -7.88 -17.51
C PRO A 69 3.49 -6.74 -16.81
N SER A 70 3.28 -5.52 -17.30
CA SER A 70 3.91 -4.30 -16.80
C SER A 70 3.77 -4.28 -15.28
N LEU A 71 4.89 -4.55 -14.58
CA LEU A 71 4.92 -4.58 -13.13
C LEU A 71 4.46 -3.22 -12.64
N ASN A 72 3.34 -3.19 -11.94
CA ASN A 72 2.80 -1.94 -11.42
C ASN A 72 3.77 -1.42 -10.34
N PRO A 73 4.43 -0.27 -10.55
CA PRO A 73 5.46 0.23 -9.64
C PRO A 73 4.91 0.51 -8.24
N ALA A 74 3.65 0.93 -8.13
CA ALA A 74 3.00 1.14 -6.83
C ALA A 74 2.82 -0.19 -6.05
N ARG A 75 2.58 -1.31 -6.76
CA ARG A 75 2.52 -2.63 -6.12
C ARG A 75 3.89 -3.12 -5.67
N ALA A 76 4.93 -2.83 -6.45
CA ALA A 76 6.30 -3.16 -6.07
C ALA A 76 6.76 -2.37 -4.83
N ALA A 77 6.46 -1.07 -4.77
CA ALA A 77 6.75 -0.23 -3.61
C ALA A 77 6.00 -0.74 -2.36
N ALA A 78 4.69 -1.00 -2.47
CA ALA A 78 3.89 -1.53 -1.36
C ALA A 78 4.38 -2.91 -0.87
N PHE A 79 4.90 -3.76 -1.76
CA PHE A 79 5.50 -5.03 -1.38
C PHE A 79 6.80 -4.84 -0.61
N VAL A 80 7.67 -3.93 -1.06
CA VAL A 80 8.92 -3.58 -0.36
C VAL A 80 8.62 -2.99 1.02
N ASP A 81 7.62 -2.11 1.13
CA ASP A 81 7.19 -1.54 2.40
C ASP A 81 6.63 -2.61 3.34
N LEU A 82 5.85 -3.56 2.82
CA LEU A 82 5.36 -4.70 3.60
C LEU A 82 6.51 -5.60 4.08
N VAL A 83 7.49 -5.89 3.22
CA VAL A 83 8.67 -6.67 3.60
C VAL A 83 9.48 -5.95 4.67
N HIS A 84 9.69 -4.63 4.54
CA HIS A 84 10.36 -3.83 5.58
C HIS A 84 9.57 -3.82 6.89
N ALA A 85 8.25 -3.63 6.84
CA ALA A 85 7.39 -3.66 8.02
C ALA A 85 7.42 -5.03 8.71
N VAL A 86 7.38 -6.13 7.95
CA VAL A 86 7.44 -7.49 8.49
C VAL A 86 8.81 -7.78 9.11
N ALA A 87 9.90 -7.44 8.40
CA ALA A 87 11.26 -7.61 8.91
C ALA A 87 11.49 -6.83 10.21
N ASN A 88 10.99 -5.59 10.29
CA ASN A 88 11.09 -4.76 11.49
C ASN A 88 10.11 -5.22 12.61
N SER A 89 8.94 -5.75 12.26
CA SER A 89 8.00 -6.31 13.25
C SER A 89 8.52 -7.59 13.93
N ASN A 90 9.54 -8.22 13.36
CA ASN A 90 10.29 -9.35 13.89
C ASN A 90 11.63 -8.95 14.50
N GLU A 91 11.90 -7.66 14.79
CA GLU A 91 12.89 -7.29 15.80
C GLU A 91 12.32 -7.71 17.17
N PHE A 92 12.37 -9.03 17.38
CA PHE A 92 11.80 -9.72 18.51
C PHE A 92 12.30 -9.05 19.78
N THR A 93 11.38 -8.99 20.74
CA THR A 93 11.64 -8.96 22.17
C THR A 93 12.68 -10.03 22.53
N TYR A 94 13.96 -9.80 22.26
CA TYR A 94 15.07 -10.47 22.93
C TYR A 94 15.23 -9.81 24.29
N ARG A 95 14.27 -10.13 25.15
CA ARG A 95 14.39 -9.94 26.60
C ARG A 95 15.03 -11.23 27.11
N PHE A 96 16.35 -11.25 27.15
CA PHE A 96 17.06 -12.09 28.11
C PHE A 96 16.97 -11.42 29.48
#